data_AF-A0A7C1TA53-F1
#
_entry.id   AF-A0A7C1TA53-F1
#
_cell.length_a   1.000
_cell.length_b   1.000
_cell.length_c   1.000
_cell.angle_alpha   90.00
_cell.angle_beta   90.00
_cell.angle_gamma   90.00
#
_symmetry.space_group_name_H-M   'P 1'
#
loop_
_entity.id
_entity.type
_entity.pdbx_description
1 polymer ?
#
loop_
_entity_poly.entity_id
_entity_poly.type
_entity_poly.pdbx_seq_one_letter_code
_entity_poly.pdbx_strand_id
1 'polypeptide(L)'
;MPLVPEEHLSEVREELVKARRLGHRRLLVVMSDDDSRLVSATLDFLLEVRDLIAGDNLLYTYHAFYSDGAMRKEIFARGAPKNVEVDYVSYHELDKILGRTYGACVADLVNNLEPNDLGRIMGVVRGGGLYILMVPSLRRLPEVVTRFQLNLVTPGYTVKDVRKLFERRFVEKLMVHDGIAVYDADTRVFLRKFPPSRAPPYERKPLVLPEKSKIPPRIYKLALTQDQVEVLRMLERFYEKVEGRKLVFVLTADRGRGKSSALGIGVGWLAHRLRRAK
;
A
#
# COMPACT_ATOMS: atom_id res chain seq x y z
N MET A 1 28.06 -10.32 2.78
CA MET A 1 28.14 -9.62 1.49
C MET A 1 26.77 -9.77 0.86
N PRO A 2 26.14 -8.69 0.37
CA PRO A 2 24.77 -8.76 -0.15
C PRO A 2 24.71 -9.71 -1.36
N LEU A 3 23.56 -10.37 -1.52
CA LEU A 3 23.24 -11.17 -2.69
C LEU A 3 23.03 -10.26 -3.91
N VAL A 4 22.41 -9.10 -3.69
CA VAL A 4 22.18 -8.08 -4.72
C VAL A 4 23.45 -7.26 -4.95
N PRO A 5 23.88 -7.06 -6.21
CA PRO A 5 24.99 -6.16 -6.54
C PRO A 5 24.79 -4.73 -6.00
N GLU A 6 25.85 -4.12 -5.47
CA GLU A 6 25.82 -2.77 -4.88
C GLU A 6 25.29 -1.68 -5.85
N GLU A 7 25.56 -1.81 -7.15
CA GLU A 7 25.01 -0.91 -8.18
C GLU A 7 23.47 -0.93 -8.18
N HIS A 8 22.87 -2.12 -8.06
CA HIS A 8 21.42 -2.30 -8.07
C HIS A 8 20.78 -1.80 -6.79
N LEU A 9 21.45 -1.97 -5.64
CA LEU A 9 21.03 -1.39 -4.37
C LEU A 9 21.02 0.14 -4.43
N SER A 10 22.12 0.73 -4.91
CA SER A 10 22.28 2.17 -5.07
C SER A 10 21.21 2.77 -6.00
N GLU A 11 20.91 2.11 -7.12
CA GLU A 11 19.89 2.57 -8.07
C GLU A 11 18.48 2.65 -7.43
N VAL A 12 18.09 1.62 -6.67
CA VAL A 12 16.80 1.62 -5.95
C VAL A 12 16.75 2.70 -4.88
N ARG A 13 17.86 2.90 -4.16
CA ARG A 13 17.97 3.97 -3.16
C ARG A 13 17.78 5.36 -3.78
N GLU A 14 18.50 5.65 -4.85
CA GLU A 14 18.37 6.93 -5.57
C GLU A 14 16.95 7.17 -6.06
N GLU A 15 16.30 6.12 -6.59
CA GLU A 15 14.92 6.23 -7.04
C GLU A 15 13.96 6.48 -5.87
N LEU A 16 14.18 5.87 -4.70
CA LEU A 16 13.33 6.12 -3.54
C LEU A 16 13.50 7.53 -2.97
N VAL A 17 14.71 8.10 -3.03
CA VAL A 17 14.96 9.52 -2.71
C VAL A 17 14.14 10.42 -3.64
N LYS A 18 14.15 10.15 -4.95
CA LYS A 18 13.32 10.88 -5.93
C LYS A 18 11.84 10.70 -5.62
N ALA A 19 11.39 9.46 -5.40
CA ALA A 19 10.00 9.14 -5.09
C ALA A 19 9.49 9.91 -3.87
N ARG A 20 10.31 10.09 -2.83
CA ARG A 20 9.99 10.88 -1.64
C ARG A 20 9.82 12.38 -1.96
N ARG A 21 10.66 12.95 -2.82
CA ARG A 21 10.50 14.34 -3.29
C ARG A 21 9.23 14.52 -4.15
N LEU A 22 8.88 13.51 -4.94
CA LEU A 22 7.69 13.51 -5.79
C LEU A 22 6.41 13.14 -5.03
N GLY A 23 6.51 12.62 -3.80
CA GLY A 23 5.37 12.03 -3.09
C GLY A 23 4.79 10.77 -3.75
N HIS A 24 5.53 10.14 -4.66
CA HIS A 24 5.09 8.96 -5.42
C HIS A 24 5.53 7.67 -4.72
N ARG A 25 4.75 6.60 -4.87
CA ARG A 25 5.11 5.26 -4.37
C ARG A 25 5.96 4.52 -5.40
N ARG A 26 6.79 3.60 -4.95
CA ARG A 26 7.52 2.67 -5.83
C ARG A 26 7.14 1.24 -5.50
N LEU A 27 7.20 0.39 -6.52
CA LEU A 27 6.95 -1.04 -6.39
C LEU A 27 8.14 -1.77 -7.00
N LEU A 28 8.84 -2.53 -6.17
CA LEU A 28 9.92 -3.40 -6.58
C LEU A 28 9.39 -4.83 -6.57
N VAL A 29 9.51 -5.54 -7.67
CA VAL A 29 9.22 -6.97 -7.73
C VAL A 29 10.54 -7.71 -7.60
N VAL A 30 10.64 -8.62 -6.64
CA VAL A 30 11.77 -9.53 -6.48
C VAL A 30 11.26 -10.92 -6.82
N MET A 31 11.92 -11.57 -7.77
CA MET A 31 11.55 -12.89 -8.27
C MET A 31 12.65 -13.90 -7.96
N SER A 32 12.27 -15.09 -7.56
CA SER A 32 13.17 -16.25 -7.46
C SER A 32 12.36 -17.51 -7.21
N ASP A 33 12.85 -18.65 -7.69
CA ASP A 33 12.29 -19.96 -7.35
C ASP A 33 12.92 -20.57 -6.09
N ASP A 34 13.90 -19.90 -5.48
CA ASP A 34 14.60 -20.26 -4.26
C ASP A 34 14.22 -19.30 -3.11
N ASP A 35 13.53 -19.84 -2.10
CA ASP A 35 13.03 -19.06 -0.97
C ASP A 35 14.13 -18.27 -0.23
N SER A 36 15.34 -18.83 -0.13
CA SER A 36 16.46 -18.19 0.57
C SER A 36 17.00 -17.01 -0.23
N ARG A 37 17.16 -17.16 -1.54
CA ARG A 37 17.55 -16.05 -2.44
C ARG A 37 16.49 -14.96 -2.49
N LEU A 38 15.22 -15.34 -2.57
CA LEU A 38 14.10 -14.40 -2.59
C LEU A 38 14.07 -13.51 -1.35
N VAL A 39 14.17 -14.11 -0.16
CA VAL A 39 14.19 -13.38 1.11
C VAL A 39 15.48 -12.57 1.26
N SER A 40 16.64 -13.13 0.90
CA SER A 40 17.93 -12.42 1.01
C SER A 40 17.96 -11.17 0.12
N ALA A 41 17.54 -11.27 -1.15
CA ALA A 41 17.48 -10.12 -2.03
C ALA A 41 16.50 -9.05 -1.54
N THR A 42 15.34 -9.48 -1.02
CA THR A 42 14.36 -8.57 -0.41
C THR A 42 14.95 -7.82 0.79
N LEU A 43 15.69 -8.52 1.65
CA LEU A 43 16.37 -7.94 2.80
C LEU A 43 17.48 -6.98 2.38
N ASP A 44 18.29 -7.31 1.36
CA ASP A 44 19.33 -6.41 0.85
C ASP A 44 18.74 -5.07 0.41
N PHE A 45 17.67 -5.09 -0.39
CA PHE A 45 16.98 -3.85 -0.80
C PHE A 45 16.40 -3.07 0.37
N LEU A 46 15.78 -3.74 1.36
CA LEU A 46 15.22 -3.08 2.53
C LEU A 46 16.28 -2.48 3.44
N LEU A 47 17.39 -3.21 3.66
CA LEU A 47 18.52 -2.75 4.46
C LEU A 47 19.15 -1.53 3.80
N GLU A 48 19.22 -1.48 2.47
CA GLU A 48 19.75 -0.34 1.74
C GLU A 48 18.87 0.90 1.91
N VAL A 49 17.54 0.76 1.91
CA VAL A 49 16.62 1.90 2.03
C VAL A 49 16.11 2.14 3.45
N ARG A 50 16.66 1.46 4.45
CA ARG A 50 16.12 1.43 5.83
C ARG A 50 15.97 2.81 6.47
N ASP A 51 16.88 3.73 6.18
CA ASP A 51 16.85 5.11 6.70
C ASP A 51 15.78 5.96 6.00
N LEU A 52 15.43 5.64 4.75
CA LEU A 52 14.37 6.32 4.00
C LEU A 52 12.97 5.90 4.45
N ILE A 53 12.87 4.73 5.08
CA ILE A 53 11.63 4.20 5.69
C ILE A 53 11.62 4.36 7.22
N ALA A 54 12.75 4.75 7.83
CA ALA A 54 12.86 4.94 9.27
C ALA A 54 11.88 6.02 9.75
N GLY A 55 11.10 5.69 10.79
CA GLY A 55 10.05 6.55 11.35
C GLY A 55 8.63 6.05 11.09
N ASP A 56 8.47 5.07 10.20
CA ASP A 56 7.22 4.35 10.00
C ASP A 56 7.45 2.84 10.21
N ASN A 57 6.37 2.09 10.46
CA ASN A 57 6.44 0.64 10.54
C ASN A 57 6.63 0.03 9.14
N LEU A 58 7.20 -1.17 9.09
CA LEU A 58 7.23 -2.04 7.93
C LEU A 58 6.12 -3.09 8.06
N LEU A 59 5.35 -3.29 7.00
CA LEU A 59 4.42 -4.41 6.91
C LEU A 59 5.10 -5.60 6.21
N TYR A 60 5.05 -6.79 6.80
CA TYR A 60 5.33 -8.06 6.11
C TYR A 60 4.04 -8.89 6.07
N THR A 61 3.50 -9.14 4.89
CA THR A 61 2.28 -9.94 4.70
C THR A 61 2.53 -11.24 3.94
N TYR A 62 1.89 -12.31 4.40
CA TYR A 62 2.10 -13.68 3.93
C TYR A 62 0.89 -14.58 4.17
N HIS A 63 0.85 -15.75 3.55
CA HIS A 63 -0.21 -16.75 3.80
C HIS A 63 0.27 -17.77 4.83
N ALA A 64 -0.16 -17.63 6.10
CA ALA A 64 0.28 -18.49 7.20
C ALA A 64 -0.17 -19.95 7.08
N PHE A 65 -1.12 -20.24 6.19
CA PHE A 65 -1.59 -21.61 5.91
C PHE A 65 -0.62 -22.43 5.07
N TYR A 66 0.41 -21.81 4.49
CA TYR A 66 1.45 -22.49 3.72
C TYR A 66 2.72 -22.56 4.57
N SER A 67 3.24 -23.77 4.77
CA SER A 67 4.41 -24.02 5.62
C SER A 67 5.67 -23.31 5.09
N ASP A 68 5.84 -23.25 3.78
CA ASP A 68 6.91 -22.51 3.12
C ASP A 68 6.71 -20.98 3.24
N GLY A 69 5.47 -20.48 3.16
CA GLY A 69 5.16 -19.07 3.48
C GLY A 69 5.51 -18.69 4.92
N ALA A 70 5.19 -19.55 5.90
CA ALA A 70 5.59 -19.35 7.29
C ALA A 70 7.12 -19.42 7.45
N MET A 71 7.80 -20.34 6.75
CA MET A 71 9.25 -20.44 6.76
C MET A 71 9.93 -19.18 6.18
N ARG A 72 9.47 -18.65 5.04
CA ARG A 72 9.98 -17.39 4.47
C ARG A 72 9.83 -16.22 5.44
N LYS A 73 8.68 -16.11 6.11
CA LYS A 73 8.46 -15.12 7.17
C LYS A 73 9.51 -15.24 8.29
N GLU A 74 9.77 -16.46 8.77
CA GLU A 74 10.76 -16.69 9.83
C GLU A 74 12.20 -16.34 9.38
N ILE A 75 12.57 -16.68 8.14
CA ILE A 75 13.87 -16.30 7.57
C ILE A 75 13.97 -14.77 7.48
N PHE A 76 12.93 -14.12 6.96
CA PHE A 76 12.85 -12.67 6.86
C PHE A 76 13.01 -12.01 8.23
N ALA A 77 12.28 -12.50 9.25
CA ALA A 77 12.29 -11.93 10.58
C ALA A 77 13.68 -11.97 11.25
N ARG A 78 14.49 -12.98 10.95
CA ARG A 78 15.88 -13.06 11.44
C ARG A 78 16.81 -12.04 10.81
N GLY A 79 16.56 -11.67 9.55
CA GLY A 79 17.38 -10.71 8.80
C GLY A 79 16.84 -9.28 8.78
N ALA A 80 15.62 -9.06 9.26
CA ALA A 80 14.97 -7.75 9.27
C ALA A 80 15.80 -6.70 10.05
N PRO A 81 15.84 -5.44 9.59
CA PRO A 81 16.57 -4.38 10.28
C PRO A 81 16.07 -4.17 11.72
N LYS A 82 16.96 -4.30 12.70
CA LYS A 82 16.63 -4.20 14.14
C LYS A 82 16.05 -2.83 14.57
N ASN A 83 16.28 -1.79 13.77
CA ASN A 83 15.83 -0.43 14.03
C ASN A 83 14.50 -0.08 13.32
N VAL A 84 13.83 -1.05 12.71
CA VAL A 84 12.54 -0.88 12.04
C VAL A 84 11.53 -1.81 12.70
N GLU A 85 10.41 -1.26 13.17
CA GLU A 85 9.31 -2.06 13.69
C GLU A 85 8.60 -2.77 12.54
N VAL A 86 8.44 -4.10 12.64
CA VAL A 86 7.83 -4.92 11.59
C VAL A 86 6.53 -5.55 12.09
N ASP A 87 5.43 -5.20 11.44
CA ASP A 87 4.14 -5.86 11.61
C ASP A 87 4.07 -7.08 10.70
N TYR A 88 4.06 -8.28 11.28
CA TYR A 88 3.86 -9.53 10.56
C TYR A 88 2.37 -9.89 10.57
N VAL A 89 1.71 -9.79 9.42
CA VAL A 89 0.25 -9.98 9.34
C VAL A 89 -0.07 -10.95 8.24
N SER A 90 -0.85 -11.99 8.54
CA SER A 90 -1.26 -12.89 7.46
C SER A 90 -2.38 -12.27 6.61
N TYR A 91 -2.46 -12.64 5.32
CA TYR A 91 -3.48 -12.12 4.39
C TYR A 91 -4.92 -12.22 4.90
N HIS A 92 -5.25 -13.30 5.62
CA HIS A 92 -6.58 -13.49 6.23
C HIS A 92 -6.88 -12.54 7.40
N GLU A 93 -5.87 -11.87 7.94
CA GLU A 93 -5.99 -10.91 9.05
C GLU A 93 -5.68 -9.46 8.62
N LEU A 94 -5.57 -9.18 7.32
CA LEU A 94 -5.28 -7.83 6.82
C LEU A 94 -6.31 -6.79 7.24
N ASP A 95 -7.50 -7.20 7.65
CA ASP A 95 -8.51 -6.31 8.21
C ASP A 95 -8.03 -5.58 9.48
N LYS A 96 -7.07 -6.17 10.22
CA LYS A 96 -6.46 -5.57 11.42
C LYS A 96 -5.59 -4.34 11.12
N ILE A 97 -5.08 -4.23 9.90
CA ILE A 97 -4.18 -3.13 9.50
C ILE A 97 -4.88 -2.06 8.68
N LEU A 98 -6.18 -2.17 8.41
CA LEU A 98 -6.91 -1.15 7.67
C LEU A 98 -6.91 0.14 8.50
N GLY A 99 -6.51 1.25 7.88
CA GLY A 99 -6.39 2.55 8.55
C GLY A 99 -5.00 2.84 9.13
N ARG A 100 -4.08 1.86 9.12
CA ARG A 100 -2.65 2.09 9.38
C ARG A 100 -1.95 2.57 8.11
N THR A 101 -0.80 3.22 8.29
CA THR A 101 0.07 3.66 7.20
C THR A 101 1.50 3.22 7.51
N TYR A 102 2.18 2.65 6.51
CA TYR A 102 3.51 2.08 6.61
C TYR A 102 4.49 2.82 5.68
N GLY A 103 5.77 2.79 6.02
CA GLY A 103 6.84 3.31 5.17
C GLY A 103 7.17 2.37 4.02
N ALA A 104 7.04 1.07 4.27
CA ALA A 104 7.17 0.03 3.26
C ALA A 104 6.25 -1.17 3.54
N CYS A 105 6.04 -1.99 2.51
CA CYS A 105 5.28 -3.23 2.59
C CYS A 105 5.97 -4.33 1.77
N VAL A 106 6.35 -5.42 2.43
CA VAL A 106 6.75 -6.67 1.79
C VAL A 106 5.54 -7.57 1.68
N ALA A 107 5.20 -7.97 0.46
CA ALA A 107 4.08 -8.84 0.15
C ALA A 107 4.59 -10.16 -0.43
N ASP A 108 4.50 -11.22 0.38
CA ASP A 108 4.82 -12.59 -0.02
C ASP A 108 3.64 -13.21 -0.79
N LEU A 109 3.75 -13.16 -2.11
CA LEU A 109 2.72 -13.63 -3.04
C LEU A 109 3.08 -14.99 -3.65
N VAL A 110 4.09 -15.68 -3.12
CA VAL A 110 4.65 -16.88 -3.76
C VAL A 110 3.63 -18.02 -3.84
N ASN A 111 2.88 -18.24 -2.76
CA ASN A 111 1.90 -19.34 -2.69
C ASN A 111 0.53 -18.99 -3.27
N ASN A 112 0.12 -17.72 -3.21
CA ASN A 112 -1.23 -17.32 -3.54
C ASN A 112 -1.26 -15.85 -4.00
N LEU A 113 -1.09 -15.66 -5.31
CA LEU A 113 -1.29 -14.38 -5.97
C LEU A 113 -2.81 -14.16 -6.19
N GLU A 114 -3.43 -13.35 -5.34
CA GLU A 114 -4.87 -13.06 -5.39
C GLU A 114 -5.14 -11.55 -5.62
N PRO A 115 -6.13 -11.17 -6.46
CA PRO A 115 -6.44 -9.76 -6.71
C PRO A 115 -6.85 -8.97 -5.46
N ASN A 116 -7.64 -9.59 -4.57
CA ASN A 116 -8.17 -8.93 -3.38
C ASN A 116 -7.07 -8.61 -2.37
N ASP A 117 -6.11 -9.53 -2.19
CA ASP A 117 -4.92 -9.35 -1.36
C ASP A 117 -4.11 -8.13 -1.80
N LEU A 118 -3.84 -8.01 -3.11
CA LEU A 118 -3.21 -6.83 -3.68
C LEU A 118 -4.04 -5.56 -3.41
N GLY A 119 -5.35 -5.61 -3.65
CA GLY A 119 -6.24 -4.47 -3.40
C GLY A 119 -6.20 -3.96 -1.95
N ARG A 120 -6.10 -4.88 -0.98
CA ARG A 120 -6.03 -4.55 0.45
C ARG A 120 -4.72 -3.85 0.82
N ILE A 121 -3.59 -4.26 0.25
CA ILE A 121 -2.27 -3.70 0.57
C ILE A 121 -1.92 -2.43 -0.20
N MET A 122 -2.45 -2.20 -1.41
CA MET A 122 -2.06 -1.06 -2.26
C MET A 122 -2.43 0.33 -1.71
N GLY A 123 -3.13 0.41 -0.57
CA GLY A 123 -3.47 1.64 0.13
C GLY A 123 -2.74 1.87 1.46
N VAL A 124 -1.87 0.96 1.89
CA VAL A 124 -1.27 1.01 3.25
C VAL A 124 0.10 1.68 3.30
N VAL A 125 0.78 1.86 2.16
CA VAL A 125 2.09 2.54 2.12
C VAL A 125 1.91 4.01 1.76
N ARG A 126 2.59 4.90 2.49
CA ARG A 126 2.54 6.35 2.25
C ARG A 126 3.20 6.77 0.93
N GLY A 127 2.93 8.00 0.50
CA GLY A 127 3.68 8.65 -0.58
C GLY A 127 5.19 8.67 -0.27
N GLY A 128 6.01 8.37 -1.27
CA GLY A 128 7.46 8.22 -1.10
C GLY A 128 7.90 6.89 -0.48
N GLY A 129 6.97 5.98 -0.19
CA GLY A 129 7.27 4.65 0.34
C GLY A 129 7.45 3.57 -0.73
N LEU A 130 7.79 2.36 -0.27
CA LEU A 130 8.16 1.22 -1.11
C LEU A 130 7.26 0.00 -0.89
N TYR A 131 6.73 -0.56 -1.97
CA TYR A 131 6.23 -1.93 -1.98
C TYR A 131 7.33 -2.86 -2.50
N ILE A 132 7.51 -4.01 -1.86
CA ILE A 132 8.28 -5.12 -2.40
C ILE A 132 7.34 -6.32 -2.57
N LEU A 133 7.16 -6.78 -3.80
CA LEU A 133 6.43 -8.01 -4.09
C LEU A 133 7.41 -9.16 -4.24
N MET A 134 7.30 -10.18 -3.39
CA MET A 134 8.01 -11.44 -3.53
C MET A 134 7.14 -12.40 -4.33
N VAL A 135 7.63 -12.84 -5.49
CA VAL A 135 6.91 -13.75 -6.41
C VAL A 135 7.87 -14.84 -6.92
N PRO A 136 7.36 -16.00 -7.38
CA PRO A 136 8.18 -16.96 -8.11
C PRO A 136 8.67 -16.38 -9.43
N SER A 137 9.56 -17.10 -10.12
CA SER A 137 10.00 -16.71 -11.46
C SER A 137 8.81 -16.59 -12.43
N LEU A 138 8.95 -15.77 -13.49
CA LEU A 138 7.90 -15.64 -14.52
C LEU A 138 7.56 -16.97 -15.20
N ARG A 139 8.48 -17.94 -15.17
CA ARG A 139 8.27 -19.29 -15.68
C ARG A 139 7.40 -20.11 -14.73
N ARG A 140 7.64 -20.04 -13.41
CA ARG A 140 6.91 -20.81 -12.40
C ARG A 140 5.58 -20.17 -12.02
N LEU A 141 5.44 -18.85 -12.10
CA LEU A 141 4.22 -18.13 -11.71
C LEU A 141 2.92 -18.72 -12.31
N PRO A 142 2.84 -19.09 -13.61
CA PRO A 142 1.64 -19.70 -14.19
C PRO A 142 1.37 -21.12 -13.70
N GLU A 143 2.41 -21.84 -13.28
CA GLU A 143 2.34 -23.22 -12.78
C GLU A 143 1.80 -23.29 -11.35
N VAL A 144 1.91 -22.19 -10.58
CA VAL A 144 1.35 -22.12 -9.23
C VAL A 144 -0.18 -22.22 -9.30
N VAL A 145 -0.70 -23.26 -8.66
CA VAL A 145 -2.14 -23.43 -8.40
C VAL A 145 -2.46 -22.73 -7.09
N THR A 146 -3.23 -21.65 -7.18
CA THR A 146 -3.59 -20.83 -6.02
C THR A 146 -4.88 -21.35 -5.37
N ARG A 147 -5.08 -21.10 -4.07
CA ARG A 147 -6.36 -21.36 -3.40
C ARG A 147 -7.48 -20.56 -4.04
N PHE A 148 -7.18 -19.35 -4.47
CA PHE A 148 -8.08 -18.53 -5.27
C PHE A 148 -8.59 -19.27 -6.50
N GLN A 149 -7.70 -19.88 -7.30
CA GLN A 149 -8.10 -20.65 -8.49
C GLN A 149 -8.88 -21.92 -8.15
N LEU A 150 -8.53 -22.62 -7.06
CA LEU A 150 -9.30 -23.79 -6.60
C LEU A 150 -10.77 -23.42 -6.34
N ASN A 151 -11.03 -22.22 -5.80
CA ASN A 151 -12.37 -21.72 -5.54
C ASN A 151 -13.13 -21.27 -6.82
N LEU A 152 -12.47 -21.18 -7.97
CA LEU A 152 -13.09 -20.86 -9.26
C LEU A 152 -13.56 -22.10 -10.03
N VAL A 153 -13.15 -23.31 -9.60
CA VAL A 153 -13.50 -24.56 -10.28
C VAL A 153 -14.99 -24.85 -10.09
N THR A 154 -15.69 -25.13 -11.18
CA THR A 154 -17.11 -25.50 -11.19
C THR A 154 -17.29 -27.01 -11.35
N PRO A 155 -18.44 -27.59 -10.95
CA PRO A 155 -18.71 -29.02 -11.13
C PRO A 155 -18.53 -29.45 -12.60
N GLY A 156 -17.81 -30.56 -12.80
CA GLY A 156 -17.47 -31.08 -14.13
C GLY A 156 -16.16 -30.53 -14.73
N TYR A 157 -15.52 -29.57 -14.07
CA TYR A 157 -14.23 -29.00 -14.47
C TYR A 157 -13.15 -29.29 -13.42
N THR A 158 -11.90 -29.11 -13.82
CA THR A 158 -10.73 -29.23 -12.97
C THR A 158 -9.95 -27.92 -12.93
N VAL A 159 -8.96 -27.84 -12.05
CA VAL A 159 -8.03 -26.70 -11.98
C VAL A 159 -7.33 -26.43 -13.31
N LYS A 160 -7.09 -27.47 -14.11
CA LYS A 160 -6.44 -27.33 -15.43
C LYS A 160 -7.29 -26.52 -16.41
N ASP A 161 -8.60 -26.47 -16.20
CA ASP A 161 -9.55 -25.73 -17.02
C ASP A 161 -9.67 -24.25 -16.61
N VAL A 162 -9.14 -23.89 -15.42
CA VAL A 162 -9.15 -22.52 -14.91
C VAL A 162 -8.12 -21.69 -15.67
N ARG A 163 -8.60 -20.68 -16.40
CA ARG A 163 -7.74 -19.78 -17.18
C ARG A 163 -6.90 -18.87 -16.27
N LYS A 164 -5.62 -18.73 -16.60
CA LYS A 164 -4.63 -17.89 -15.88
C LYS A 164 -4.61 -16.42 -16.34
N LEU A 165 -5.80 -15.84 -16.55
CA LEU A 165 -5.93 -14.49 -17.12
C LEU A 165 -5.40 -13.41 -16.19
N PHE A 166 -5.55 -13.61 -14.88
CA PHE A 166 -5.12 -12.64 -13.89
C PHE A 166 -3.59 -12.58 -13.81
N GLU A 167 -2.92 -13.72 -13.75
CA GLU A 167 -1.47 -13.85 -13.67
C GLU A 167 -0.82 -13.24 -14.92
N ARG A 168 -1.37 -13.54 -16.10
CA ARG A 168 -0.93 -12.94 -17.37
C ARG A 168 -1.05 -11.41 -17.31
N ARG A 169 -2.21 -10.89 -16.92
CA ARG A 169 -2.43 -9.44 -16.78
C ARG A 169 -1.51 -8.82 -15.72
N PHE A 170 -1.26 -9.51 -14.62
CA PHE A 170 -0.37 -9.06 -13.56
C PHE A 170 1.04 -8.85 -14.10
N VAL A 171 1.62 -9.86 -14.77
CA VAL A 171 2.94 -9.77 -15.40
C VAL A 171 2.98 -8.66 -16.45
N GLU A 172 1.98 -8.57 -17.33
CA GLU A 172 1.89 -7.49 -18.32
C GLU A 172 1.91 -6.10 -17.65
N LYS A 173 1.21 -5.92 -16.51
CA LYS A 173 1.18 -4.65 -15.79
C LYS A 173 2.49 -4.32 -15.08
N LEU A 174 3.22 -5.32 -14.58
CA LEU A 174 4.56 -5.11 -14.00
C LEU A 174 5.55 -4.52 -15.02
N MET A 175 5.36 -4.81 -16.32
CA MET A 175 6.28 -4.39 -17.37
C MET A 175 5.94 -3.03 -18.01
N VAL A 176 4.77 -2.44 -17.70
CA VAL A 176 4.28 -1.22 -18.39
C VAL A 176 4.31 0.04 -17.51
N HIS A 177 4.17 -0.06 -16.19
CA HIS A 177 4.01 1.13 -15.34
C HIS A 177 5.34 1.67 -14.80
N ASP A 178 5.58 2.98 -14.93
CA ASP A 178 6.86 3.64 -14.60
C ASP A 178 7.26 3.61 -13.12
N GLY A 179 6.32 3.36 -12.21
CA GLY A 179 6.59 3.22 -10.78
C GLY A 179 7.08 1.83 -10.37
N ILE A 180 7.42 0.96 -11.34
CA ILE A 180 7.73 -0.46 -11.11
C ILE A 180 9.12 -0.84 -11.63
N ALA A 181 9.88 -1.54 -10.81
CA ALA A 181 11.08 -2.29 -11.22
C ALA A 181 10.89 -3.79 -10.95
N VAL A 182 11.54 -4.64 -11.75
CA VAL A 182 11.45 -6.09 -11.68
C VAL A 182 12.87 -6.67 -11.66
N TYR A 183 13.22 -7.28 -10.54
CA TYR A 183 14.52 -7.88 -10.27
C TYR A 183 14.39 -9.40 -10.16
N ASP A 184 15.25 -10.12 -10.88
CA ASP A 184 15.39 -11.56 -10.78
C ASP A 184 16.60 -11.89 -9.91
N ALA A 185 16.37 -12.46 -8.73
CA ALA A 185 17.41 -12.78 -7.77
C ALA A 185 18.17 -14.09 -8.10
N ASP A 186 17.63 -14.92 -9.00
CA ASP A 186 18.31 -16.13 -9.46
C ASP A 186 19.43 -15.79 -10.45
N THR A 187 19.13 -14.87 -11.38
CA THR A 187 20.09 -14.36 -12.36
C THR A 187 20.82 -13.09 -11.90
N ARG A 188 20.36 -12.47 -10.81
CA ARG A 188 20.89 -11.24 -10.19
C ARG A 188 20.87 -10.03 -11.11
N VAL A 189 19.84 -9.90 -11.94
CA VAL A 189 19.68 -8.78 -12.87
C VAL A 189 18.28 -8.16 -12.79
N PHE A 190 18.19 -6.87 -13.14
CA PHE A 190 16.90 -6.26 -13.42
C PHE A 190 16.39 -6.69 -14.80
N LEU A 191 15.23 -7.33 -14.83
CA LEU A 191 14.45 -7.48 -16.07
C LEU A 191 13.82 -6.15 -16.50
N ARG A 192 13.58 -5.26 -15.53
CA ARG A 192 13.10 -3.91 -15.75
C ARG A 192 13.55 -2.99 -14.62
N LYS A 193 14.23 -1.91 -14.97
CA LYS A 193 14.63 -0.83 -14.05
C LYS A 193 13.53 0.22 -13.93
N PHE A 194 13.59 1.08 -12.91
CA PHE A 194 12.71 2.24 -12.84
C PHE A 194 13.06 3.22 -13.96
N PRO A 195 12.12 3.57 -14.85
CA PRO A 195 12.39 4.56 -15.88
C PRO A 195 12.58 5.96 -15.25
N PRO A 196 13.35 6.86 -15.90
CA PRO A 196 13.54 8.22 -15.41
C PRO A 196 12.21 8.98 -15.26
N SER A 197 11.92 9.48 -14.07
CA SER A 197 10.73 10.31 -13.83
C SER A 197 11.01 11.78 -14.07
N ARG A 198 10.12 12.46 -14.82
CA ARG A 198 10.15 13.92 -15.06
C ARG A 198 9.05 14.68 -14.31
N ALA A 199 8.37 14.03 -13.38
CA ALA A 199 7.30 14.69 -12.62
C ALA A 199 7.88 15.83 -11.76
N PRO A 200 7.15 16.94 -11.58
CA PRO A 200 7.56 17.98 -10.66
C PRO A 200 7.51 17.47 -9.20
N PRO A 201 8.33 18.03 -8.29
CA PRO A 201 8.23 17.76 -6.86
C PRO A 201 6.80 17.98 -6.34
N TYR A 202 6.41 17.17 -5.35
CA TYR A 202 5.12 17.36 -4.70
C TYR A 202 5.18 18.59 -3.79
N GLU A 203 4.31 19.56 -4.07
CA GLU A 203 4.12 20.72 -3.23
C GLU A 203 2.73 20.71 -2.61
N ARG A 204 2.69 20.78 -1.28
CA ARG A 204 1.42 20.90 -0.55
C ARG A 204 0.88 22.31 -0.73
N LYS A 205 -0.22 22.42 -1.46
CA LYS A 205 -0.93 23.69 -1.62
C LYS A 205 -1.48 24.17 -0.26
N PRO A 206 -1.39 25.47 0.05
CA PRO A 206 -2.00 26.02 1.25
C PRO A 206 -3.52 25.85 1.19
N LEU A 207 -4.14 25.65 2.36
CA LEU A 207 -5.60 25.51 2.46
C LEU A 207 -6.27 26.86 2.23
N VAL A 208 -7.33 26.85 1.43
CA VAL A 208 -8.22 28.00 1.25
C VAL A 208 -9.38 27.85 2.22
N LEU A 209 -9.37 28.66 3.28
CA LEU A 209 -10.39 28.60 4.33
C LEU A 209 -11.61 29.44 3.92
N PRO A 210 -12.85 29.01 4.24
CA PRO A 210 -14.03 29.82 3.99
C PRO A 210 -14.02 31.12 4.79
N GLU A 211 -14.29 32.25 4.14
CA GLU A 211 -14.34 33.58 4.79
C GLU A 211 -15.53 33.71 5.77
N LYS A 212 -16.67 33.10 5.43
CA LYS A 212 -17.89 33.10 6.23
C LYS A 212 -18.28 31.67 6.56
N SER A 213 -18.09 31.28 7.82
CA SER A 213 -18.48 29.97 8.33
C SER A 213 -18.74 30.02 9.84
N LYS A 214 -19.71 29.23 10.29
CA LYS A 214 -19.97 28.93 11.71
C LYS A 214 -18.89 28.03 12.31
N ILE A 215 -18.16 27.30 11.47
CA ILE A 215 -17.02 26.50 11.90
C ILE A 215 -15.83 27.44 12.12
N PRO A 216 -15.23 27.49 13.32
CA PRO A 216 -14.09 28.34 13.59
C PRO A 216 -12.89 27.98 12.69
N PRO A 217 -12.07 28.96 12.24
CA PRO A 217 -10.91 28.70 11.38
C PRO A 217 -9.94 27.64 11.94
N ARG A 218 -9.79 27.55 13.27
CA ARG A 218 -8.96 26.53 13.93
C ARG A 218 -9.38 25.09 13.62
N ILE A 219 -10.67 24.84 13.37
CA ILE A 219 -11.18 23.50 13.04
C ILE A 219 -10.84 23.17 11.58
N TYR A 220 -10.99 24.12 10.66
CA TYR A 220 -10.54 23.94 9.28
C TYR A 220 -9.04 23.72 9.17
N LYS A 221 -8.23 24.35 10.03
CA LYS A 221 -6.78 24.14 10.08
C LYS A 221 -6.36 22.72 10.50
N LEU A 222 -7.28 21.89 11.04
CA LEU A 222 -7.03 20.48 11.30
C LEU A 222 -7.11 19.62 10.03
N ALA A 223 -7.74 20.14 8.96
CA ALA A 223 -7.84 19.44 7.70
C ALA A 223 -6.46 19.29 7.03
N LEU A 224 -6.24 18.17 6.36
CA LEU A 224 -5.00 17.95 5.61
C LEU A 224 -5.08 18.44 4.17
N THR A 225 -6.27 18.39 3.55
CA THR A 225 -6.50 18.71 2.14
C THR A 225 -7.67 19.67 1.97
N GLN A 226 -7.75 20.33 0.81
CA GLN A 226 -8.88 21.20 0.47
C GLN A 226 -10.20 20.41 0.45
N ASP A 227 -10.21 19.18 -0.05
CA ASP A 227 -11.41 18.33 -0.04
C ASP A 227 -11.96 18.13 1.38
N GLN A 228 -11.08 17.98 2.38
CA GLN A 228 -11.52 17.88 3.77
C GLN A 228 -12.10 19.21 4.28
N VAL A 229 -11.55 20.35 3.86
CA VAL A 229 -12.13 21.68 4.15
C VAL A 229 -13.54 21.79 3.56
N GLU A 230 -13.75 21.37 2.31
CA GLU A 230 -15.07 21.39 1.68
C GLU A 230 -16.06 20.44 2.39
N VAL A 231 -15.63 19.25 2.81
CA VAL A 231 -16.47 18.34 3.61
C VAL A 231 -16.90 19.01 4.92
N LEU A 232 -15.99 19.66 5.64
CA LEU A 232 -16.32 20.39 6.87
C LEU A 232 -17.34 21.50 6.59
N ARG A 233 -17.15 22.27 5.51
CA ARG A 233 -18.08 23.32 5.09
C ARG A 233 -19.46 22.76 4.78
N MET A 234 -19.56 21.58 4.15
CA MET A 234 -20.84 20.91 3.89
C MET A 234 -21.55 20.50 5.19
N LEU A 235 -20.79 20.03 6.19
CA LEU A 235 -21.32 19.62 7.50
C LEU A 235 -21.88 20.79 8.31
N GLU A 236 -21.48 22.03 8.00
CA GLU A 236 -22.04 23.23 8.62
C GLU A 236 -23.57 23.33 8.48
N ARG A 237 -24.13 22.79 7.40
CA ARG A 237 -25.58 22.76 7.13
C ARG A 237 -26.37 21.99 8.19
N PHE A 238 -25.73 21.08 8.91
CA PHE A 238 -26.37 20.29 9.97
C PHE A 238 -26.50 21.03 11.30
N TYR A 239 -25.91 22.22 11.44
CA TYR A 239 -26.09 23.04 12.63
C TYR A 239 -27.50 23.66 12.71
N GLU A 240 -28.12 23.96 11.57
CA GLU A 240 -29.46 24.53 11.54
C GLU A 240 -30.51 23.43 11.65
N LYS A 241 -31.49 23.63 12.54
CA LYS A 241 -32.64 22.74 12.62
C LYS A 241 -33.45 22.89 11.33
N VAL A 242 -33.66 21.78 10.64
CA VAL A 242 -34.45 21.75 9.43
C VAL A 242 -35.87 21.27 9.78
N GLU A 243 -36.86 22.15 9.69
CA GLU A 243 -38.25 21.80 9.97
C GLU A 243 -38.91 21.12 8.77
N GLY A 244 -39.75 20.12 9.04
CA GLY A 244 -40.56 19.44 8.02
C GLY A 244 -39.81 18.51 7.05
N ARG A 245 -38.47 18.36 7.15
CA ARG A 245 -37.70 17.45 6.28
C ARG A 245 -36.49 16.83 6.98
N LYS A 246 -36.04 15.68 6.48
CA LYS A 246 -34.78 15.02 6.90
C LYS A 246 -33.64 15.48 5.99
N LEU A 247 -32.51 15.88 6.58
CA LEU A 247 -31.27 16.14 5.84
C LEU A 247 -30.40 14.89 5.86
N VAL A 248 -30.00 14.41 4.68
CA VAL A 248 -29.12 13.25 4.52
C VAL A 248 -27.84 13.70 3.83
N PHE A 249 -26.69 13.29 4.36
CA PHE A 249 -25.38 13.55 3.76
C PHE A 249 -24.70 12.21 3.44
N VAL A 250 -24.38 12.02 2.17
CA VAL A 250 -23.68 10.84 1.66
C VAL A 250 -22.30 11.29 1.19
N LEU A 251 -21.26 10.84 1.87
CA LEU A 251 -19.87 11.12 1.51
C LEU A 251 -19.24 9.87 0.89
N THR A 252 -18.97 9.95 -0.41
CA THR A 252 -18.24 8.92 -1.16
C THR A 252 -16.79 9.36 -1.36
N ALA A 253 -15.87 8.42 -1.17
CA ALA A 253 -14.45 8.63 -1.40
C ALA A 253 -13.75 7.27 -1.49
N ASP A 254 -12.65 7.22 -2.25
CA ASP A 254 -11.81 6.03 -2.31
C ASP A 254 -11.19 5.71 -0.94
N ARG A 255 -10.78 4.45 -0.77
CA ARG A 255 -10.05 3.99 0.40
C ARG A 255 -8.77 4.82 0.60
N GLY A 256 -8.52 5.23 1.85
CA GLY A 256 -7.32 6.00 2.22
C GLY A 256 -7.41 7.51 1.97
N ARG A 257 -8.53 8.05 1.47
CA ARG A 257 -8.71 9.50 1.22
C ARG A 257 -9.02 10.35 2.45
N GLY A 258 -9.04 9.76 3.66
CA GLY A 258 -9.29 10.50 4.90
C GLY A 258 -10.76 10.81 5.19
N LYS A 259 -11.70 10.05 4.61
CA LYS A 259 -13.15 10.19 4.84
C LYS A 259 -13.50 10.18 6.33
N SER A 260 -13.03 9.18 7.07
CA SER A 260 -13.30 9.05 8.51
C SER A 260 -12.71 10.20 9.31
N SER A 261 -11.52 10.69 8.94
CA SER A 261 -10.88 11.84 9.59
C SER A 261 -11.68 13.13 9.39
N ALA A 262 -12.11 13.42 8.16
CA ALA A 262 -12.92 14.60 7.84
C ALA A 262 -14.26 14.60 8.58
N LEU A 263 -14.95 13.45 8.59
CA LEU A 263 -16.18 13.26 9.35
C LEU A 263 -15.94 13.41 10.85
N GLY A 264 -14.86 12.82 11.39
CA GLY A 264 -14.52 12.92 12.80
C GLY A 264 -14.32 14.36 13.27
N ILE A 265 -13.58 15.16 12.49
CA ILE A 265 -13.37 16.59 12.77
C ILE A 265 -14.71 17.34 12.75
N GLY A 266 -15.51 17.16 11.69
CA GLY A 266 -16.76 17.90 11.52
C GLY A 266 -17.85 17.52 12.52
N VAL A 267 -18.03 16.21 12.77
CA VAL A 267 -18.98 15.69 13.76
C VAL A 267 -18.56 16.09 15.17
N GLY A 268 -17.26 16.07 15.49
CA GLY A 268 -16.75 16.53 16.78
C GLY A 268 -17.09 18.00 17.06
N TRP A 269 -16.93 18.86 16.06
CA TRP A 269 -17.37 20.26 16.14
C TRP A 269 -18.89 20.37 16.29
N LEU A 270 -19.66 19.66 15.46
CA LEU A 270 -21.12 19.72 15.46
C LEU A 270 -21.69 19.28 16.82
N ALA A 271 -21.20 18.18 17.38
CA ALA A 271 -21.59 17.67 18.68
C ALA A 271 -21.29 18.69 19.81
N HIS A 272 -20.12 19.32 19.78
CA HIS A 272 -19.75 20.36 20.73
C HIS A 272 -20.71 21.57 20.65
N ARG A 273 -21.08 22.00 19.44
CA ARG A 273 -21.99 23.13 19.23
C ARG A 273 -23.42 22.82 19.64
N LEU A 274 -23.96 21.66 19.24
CA LEU A 274 -25.32 21.24 19.57
C LEU A 274 -25.50 21.04 21.08
N ARG A 275 -24.46 20.56 21.79
CA ARG A 275 -24.49 20.45 23.26
C ARG A 275 -24.65 21.80 23.96
N ARG A 276 -24.07 22.87 23.40
CA ARG A 276 -24.11 24.24 23.96
C ARG A 276 -25.33 25.06 23.51
N ALA A 277 -26.09 24.55 22.54
CA ALA A 277 -27.31 25.17 22.06
C ALA A 277 -28.56 24.70 22.85
N LYS A 278 -28.39 23.73 23.76
CA LYS A 278 -29.32 23.46 24.87
C LYS A 278 -29.02 24.41 26.01
#